data_AF-A0A529MVG6-F1
#
_entry.id   AF-A0A529MVG6-F1
#
_cell.length_a   1.000
_cell.length_b   1.000
_cell.length_c   1.000
_cell.angle_alpha   90.00
_cell.angle_beta   90.00
_cell.angle_gamma   90.00
#
_symmetry.space_group_name_H-M   'P 1'
#
loop_
_entity.id
_entity.type
_entity.pdbx_description
1 polymer ?
#
loop_
_entity_poly.entity_id
_entity_poly.type
_entity_poly.pdbx_seq_one_letter_code
_entity_poly.pdbx_strand_id
1 'polypeptide(L)'
;RQLLLHIGINTGPVVTGGLGIGAAKSYSVTGDTVNTAQRLQSLAAPGEVLVGELTHRLTRHAFSYESLGDVVLRGKAGSVLVHRLDAPLTAPRAARGLEVLGLSAPIIGRGAELNRMLASLDQACGGSAQLVRL
;
A
#
# COMPACT_ATOMS: atom_id res chain seq x y z
N ARG A 1 -15.89 -9.85 24.97
CA ARG A 1 -15.78 -10.51 23.64
C ARG A 1 -14.85 -9.65 22.79
N GLN A 2 -13.77 -10.21 22.25
CA GLN A 2 -12.79 -9.46 21.46
C GLN A 2 -13.37 -9.18 20.07
N LEU A 3 -13.22 -7.95 19.56
CA LEU A 3 -13.60 -7.57 18.19
C LEU A 3 -12.40 -7.84 17.28
N LEU A 4 -12.63 -8.57 16.18
CA LEU A 4 -11.60 -8.88 15.19
C LEU A 4 -11.99 -8.27 13.84
N LEU A 5 -11.00 -7.69 13.17
CA LEU A 5 -11.13 -7.14 11.81
C LEU A 5 -10.56 -8.14 10.81
N HIS A 6 -11.10 -8.15 9.60
CA HIS A 6 -10.53 -8.88 8.47
C HIS A 6 -10.45 -7.90 7.30
N ILE A 7 -9.31 -7.89 6.61
CA ILE A 7 -8.94 -6.79 5.69
C ILE A 7 -8.49 -7.38 4.36
N GLY A 8 -8.91 -6.74 3.27
CA GLY A 8 -8.47 -7.04 1.91
C GLY A 8 -7.91 -5.79 1.25
N ILE A 9 -6.69 -5.87 0.72
CA ILE A 9 -6.02 -4.75 0.06
C ILE A 9 -5.63 -5.17 -1.35
N ASN A 10 -5.95 -4.32 -2.33
CA ASN A 10 -5.50 -4.55 -3.69
C ASN A 10 -5.05 -3.23 -4.34
N THR A 11 -4.10 -3.32 -5.27
CA THR A 11 -3.57 -2.18 -6.01
C THR A 11 -3.72 -2.44 -7.49
N GLY A 12 -4.20 -1.43 -8.21
CA GLY A 12 -4.44 -1.53 -9.64
C GLY A 12 -5.18 -0.30 -10.17
N PRO A 13 -5.41 -0.23 -11.49
CA PRO A 13 -6.13 0.88 -12.10
C PRO A 13 -7.58 0.93 -11.61
N VAL A 14 -8.08 2.16 -11.42
CA VAL A 14 -9.47 2.45 -11.05
C VAL A 14 -9.97 3.65 -11.83
N VAL A 15 -11.28 3.75 -11.99
CA VAL A 15 -11.95 4.92 -12.54
C VAL A 15 -12.58 5.69 -11.39
N THR A 16 -12.30 6.98 -11.30
CA THR A 16 -12.84 7.86 -10.27
C THR A 16 -13.72 8.94 -10.88
N GLY A 17 -14.84 9.26 -10.26
CA GLY A 17 -15.71 10.33 -10.74
C GLY A 17 -16.77 10.75 -9.72
N GLY A 18 -17.33 11.95 -9.90
CA GLY A 18 -18.49 12.37 -9.13
C GLY A 18 -19.74 11.67 -9.63
N LEU A 19 -20.33 10.79 -8.82
CA LEU A 19 -21.67 10.26 -9.07
C LEU A 19 -22.71 11.12 -8.33
N GLY A 20 -23.70 11.61 -9.08
CA GLY A 20 -24.82 12.41 -8.56
C GLY A 20 -25.05 13.72 -9.33
N ILE A 21 -26.27 14.27 -9.22
CA ILE A 21 -26.67 15.56 -9.79
C ILE A 21 -26.85 16.56 -8.63
N GLY A 22 -26.35 17.79 -8.78
CA GLY A 22 -26.49 18.85 -7.78
C GLY A 22 -25.55 18.73 -6.57
N ALA A 23 -26.04 19.08 -5.37
CA ALA A 23 -25.24 19.12 -4.12
C ALA A 23 -24.86 17.74 -3.57
N ALA A 24 -25.43 16.65 -4.10
CA ALA A 24 -25.13 15.27 -3.70
C ALA A 24 -24.06 14.61 -4.60
N LYS A 25 -22.98 15.34 -4.93
CA LYS A 25 -21.83 14.74 -5.61
C LYS A 25 -21.04 13.88 -4.63
N SER A 26 -21.25 12.57 -4.71
CA SER A 26 -20.40 11.61 -4.03
C SER A 26 -19.20 11.28 -4.92
N TYR A 27 -17.98 11.35 -4.37
CA TYR A 27 -16.79 10.88 -5.07
C TYR A 27 -16.80 9.36 -5.03
N SER A 28 -16.92 8.73 -6.20
CA SER A 28 -16.99 7.28 -6.33
C SER A 28 -15.77 6.75 -7.04
N VAL A 29 -15.31 5.59 -6.60
CA VAL A 29 -14.19 4.83 -7.18
C VAL A 29 -14.75 3.48 -7.63
N THR A 30 -14.63 3.19 -8.92
CA THR A 30 -15.15 1.96 -9.53
C THR A 30 -14.04 1.26 -10.32
N GLY A 31 -14.07 -0.06 -10.35
CA GLY A 31 -13.17 -0.86 -11.19
C GLY A 31 -12.97 -2.27 -10.64
N ASP A 32 -12.40 -3.13 -11.47
CA ASP A 32 -12.05 -4.51 -11.11
C ASP A 32 -11.11 -4.56 -9.88
N THR A 33 -10.22 -3.58 -9.72
CA THR A 33 -9.34 -3.45 -8.55
C THR A 33 -10.12 -3.35 -7.24
N VAL A 34 -11.21 -2.56 -7.21
CA VAL A 34 -12.07 -2.37 -6.03
C VAL A 34 -12.80 -3.66 -5.69
N ASN A 35 -13.41 -4.29 -6.70
CA ASN A 35 -14.09 -5.57 -6.53
C ASN A 35 -13.14 -6.68 -6.05
N THR A 36 -11.89 -6.68 -6.55
CA THR A 36 -10.85 -7.62 -6.12
C THR A 36 -10.49 -7.41 -4.65
N ALA A 37 -10.29 -6.15 -4.21
CA ALA A 37 -10.03 -5.83 -2.80
C ALA A 37 -11.16 -6.32 -1.87
N GLN A 38 -12.43 -6.08 -2.26
CA GLN A 38 -13.60 -6.58 -1.52
C GLN A 38 -13.60 -8.12 -1.42
N ARG A 39 -13.26 -8.82 -2.51
CA ARG A 39 -13.22 -10.29 -2.53
C ARG A 39 -12.09 -10.85 -1.66
N LEU A 40 -10.93 -10.19 -1.65
CA LEU A 40 -9.86 -10.54 -0.71
C LEU A 40 -10.30 -10.34 0.74
N GLN A 41 -10.99 -9.24 1.04
CA GLN A 41 -11.55 -8.97 2.37
C GLN A 41 -12.56 -10.06 2.77
N SER A 42 -13.42 -10.48 1.84
CA SER A 42 -14.41 -11.54 2.11
C SER A 42 -13.78 -12.93 2.30
N LEU A 43 -12.57 -13.15 1.81
CA LEU A 43 -11.82 -14.40 1.97
C LEU A 43 -11.01 -14.43 3.27
N ALA A 44 -10.57 -13.26 3.75
CA ALA A 44 -9.74 -13.11 4.95
C ALA A 44 -10.47 -13.63 6.20
N ALA A 45 -9.81 -14.47 6.98
CA ALA A 45 -10.33 -14.89 8.28
C ALA A 45 -10.26 -13.75 9.31
N PRO A 46 -10.99 -13.82 10.44
CA PRO A 46 -10.90 -12.81 11.49
C PRO A 46 -9.46 -12.62 11.99
N GLY A 47 -8.96 -11.39 11.94
CA GLY A 47 -7.58 -11.02 12.27
C GLY A 47 -6.62 -11.01 11.09
N GLU A 48 -7.04 -11.49 9.91
CA GLU A 48 -6.17 -11.57 8.74
C GLU A 48 -6.22 -10.34 7.84
N VAL A 49 -5.10 -10.09 7.18
CA VAL A 49 -4.99 -9.13 6.08
C VAL A 49 -4.50 -9.87 4.84
N LEU A 50 -5.34 -9.92 3.81
CA LEU A 50 -5.00 -10.49 2.52
C LEU A 50 -4.71 -9.38 1.52
N VAL A 51 -3.64 -9.56 0.73
CA VAL A 51 -3.22 -8.60 -0.29
C VAL A 51 -3.02 -9.25 -1.65
N GLY A 52 -3.30 -8.49 -2.71
CA GLY A 52 -2.96 -8.87 -4.07
C GLY A 52 -1.46 -8.72 -4.37
N GLU A 53 -1.01 -9.35 -5.46
CA GLU A 53 0.40 -9.38 -5.88
C GLU A 53 1.05 -7.99 -5.97
N LEU A 54 0.39 -7.02 -6.62
CA LEU A 54 0.99 -5.69 -6.80
C LEU A 54 1.16 -4.97 -5.46
N THR A 55 0.18 -5.10 -4.56
CA THR A 55 0.28 -4.57 -3.20
C THR A 55 1.46 -5.21 -2.48
N HIS A 56 1.56 -6.55 -2.47
CA HIS A 56 2.71 -7.27 -1.92
C HIS A 56 4.04 -6.77 -2.50
N ARG A 57 4.14 -6.63 -3.84
CA ARG A 57 5.36 -6.12 -4.47
C ARG A 57 5.71 -4.72 -3.98
N LEU A 58 4.74 -3.83 -3.82
CA LEU A 58 4.99 -2.46 -3.37
C LEU A 58 5.40 -2.39 -1.89
N THR A 59 4.98 -3.35 -1.05
CA THR A 59 5.12 -3.27 0.41
C THR A 59 6.06 -4.32 1.03
N ARG A 60 6.51 -5.34 0.28
CA ARG A 60 7.41 -6.42 0.77
C ARG A 60 8.76 -5.94 1.33
N HIS A 61 9.11 -4.69 1.09
CA HIS A 61 10.29 -4.06 1.69
C HIS A 61 10.07 -3.68 3.16
N ALA A 62 8.82 -3.56 3.62
CA ALA A 62 8.45 -3.14 4.97
C ALA A 62 7.67 -4.20 5.77
N PHE A 63 7.08 -5.21 5.11
CA PHE A 63 6.27 -6.26 5.75
C PHE A 63 6.68 -7.65 5.29
N SER A 64 6.52 -8.65 6.16
CA SER A 64 6.60 -10.07 5.83
C SER A 64 5.24 -10.60 5.41
N TYR A 65 5.27 -11.58 4.50
CA TYR A 65 4.08 -12.16 3.91
C TYR A 65 4.24 -13.68 3.76
N GLU A 66 3.13 -14.39 3.92
CA GLU A 66 2.96 -15.77 3.49
C GLU A 66 2.25 -15.80 2.13
N SER A 67 2.77 -16.58 1.18
CA SER A 67 2.11 -16.78 -0.10
C SER A 67 0.99 -17.82 0.03
N LEU A 68 -0.23 -17.44 -0.36
CA LEU A 68 -1.37 -18.38 -0.48
C LEU A 68 -1.53 -18.92 -1.90
N GLY A 69 -0.63 -18.51 -2.82
CA GLY A 69 -0.64 -18.94 -4.22
C GLY A 69 -1.81 -18.34 -5.03
N ASP A 70 -2.15 -19.04 -6.10
CA ASP A 70 -3.20 -18.66 -7.03
C ASP A 70 -4.59 -18.99 -6.46
N VAL A 71 -5.37 -17.95 -6.17
CA VAL A 71 -6.73 -18.07 -5.65
C VAL A 71 -7.75 -17.67 -6.71
N VAL A 72 -8.71 -18.56 -6.97
CA VAL A 72 -9.84 -18.25 -7.85
C VAL A 72 -10.87 -17.43 -7.08
N LEU A 73 -11.04 -16.17 -7.48
CA LEU A 73 -12.04 -15.29 -6.91
C LEU A 73 -13.36 -15.44 -7.66
N ARG A 74 -14.46 -15.75 -6.95
CA ARG A 74 -15.79 -15.92 -7.55
C ARG A 74 -16.16 -14.76 -8.47
N GLY A 75 -16.46 -15.05 -9.74
CA GLY A 75 -16.88 -14.05 -10.73
C GLY A 75 -15.72 -13.21 -11.28
N LYS A 76 -14.48 -13.69 -11.23
CA LYS A 76 -13.34 -13.18 -12.01
C LYS A 76 -12.85 -14.30 -12.91
N ALA A 77 -12.52 -14.00 -14.15
CA ALA A 77 -11.83 -14.95 -15.01
C ALA A 77 -10.36 -15.03 -14.56
N GLY A 78 -9.87 -16.25 -14.31
CA GLY A 78 -8.51 -16.51 -13.86
C GLY A 78 -8.33 -16.52 -12.33
N SER A 79 -7.13 -16.88 -11.90
CA SER A 79 -6.67 -16.78 -10.51
C SER A 79 -5.97 -15.45 -10.24
N VAL A 80 -5.88 -15.09 -8.97
CA VAL A 80 -5.06 -13.96 -8.49
C VAL A 80 -4.09 -14.50 -7.47
N LEU A 81 -2.81 -14.11 -7.57
CA LEU A 81 -1.83 -14.41 -6.53
C LEU A 81 -2.16 -13.61 -5.26
N VAL A 82 -2.36 -14.34 -4.16
CA VAL A 82 -2.73 -13.77 -2.87
C VAL A 82 -1.62 -14.00 -1.85
N HIS A 83 -1.36 -12.97 -1.05
CA HIS A 83 -0.43 -13.02 0.07
C HIS A 83 -1.15 -12.64 1.36
N ARG A 84 -0.89 -13.37 2.44
CA ARG A 84 -1.30 -13.00 3.79
C ARG A 84 -0.18 -12.18 4.44
N LEU A 85 -0.53 -11.03 5.02
CA LEU A 85 0.42 -10.21 5.77
C LEU A 85 0.61 -10.82 7.16
N ASP A 86 1.86 -11.09 7.55
CA ASP A 86 2.16 -11.66 8.86
C ASP A 86 2.53 -10.58 9.87
N ALA A 87 3.53 -9.74 9.53
CA ALA A 87 4.04 -8.72 10.45
C ALA A 87 4.82 -7.62 9.70
N PRO A 88 4.97 -6.42 10.31
CA PRO A 88 6.00 -5.47 9.92
C PRO A 88 7.39 -6.06 10.11
N LEU A 89 8.33 -5.74 9.21
CA LEU A 89 9.73 -6.10 9.38
C LEU A 89 10.37 -5.24 10.49
N THR A 90 11.20 -5.85 11.33
CA THR A 90 11.95 -5.14 12.39
C THR A 90 12.87 -4.05 11.83
N ALA A 91 13.42 -4.28 10.63
CA ALA A 91 14.20 -3.31 9.88
C ALA A 91 13.69 -3.27 8.43
N PRO A 92 12.89 -2.25 8.07
CA PRO A 92 12.45 -2.05 6.68
C PRO A 92 13.64 -1.87 5.74
N ARG A 93 13.54 -2.48 4.56
CA ARG A 93 14.52 -2.40 3.47
C ARG A 93 14.26 -1.16 2.61
N ALA A 94 15.24 -0.75 1.81
CA ALA A 94 15.01 0.30 0.82
C ALA A 94 13.90 -0.10 -0.18
N ALA A 95 12.88 0.75 -0.28
CA ALA A 95 11.72 0.53 -1.17
C ALA A 95 12.08 0.36 -2.66
N ARG A 96 13.24 0.90 -3.08
CA ARG A 96 13.76 0.74 -4.44
C ARG A 96 14.10 -0.71 -4.81
N GLY A 97 14.23 -1.61 -3.83
CA GLY A 97 14.49 -3.03 -4.08
C GLY A 97 15.87 -3.35 -4.64
N LEU A 98 16.78 -2.37 -4.68
CA LEU A 98 18.16 -2.52 -5.17
C LEU A 98 19.00 -3.42 -4.25
N GLU A 99 18.64 -3.50 -2.96
CA GLU A 99 19.33 -4.35 -1.98
C GLU A 99 19.29 -5.83 -2.35
N VAL A 100 18.21 -6.30 -3.02
CA VAL A 100 18.10 -7.69 -3.50
C VAL A 100 19.15 -7.99 -4.57
N LEU A 101 19.63 -6.97 -5.27
CA LEU A 101 20.71 -7.05 -6.26
C LEU A 101 22.10 -6.76 -5.64
N GLY A 102 22.19 -6.59 -4.31
CA GLY A 102 23.42 -6.17 -3.63
C GLY A 102 23.81 -4.72 -3.89
N LEU A 103 22.91 -3.92 -4.46
CA LEU A 103 23.17 -2.53 -4.84
C LEU A 103 22.64 -1.57 -3.79
N SER A 104 23.48 -0.62 -3.38
CA SER A 104 23.08 0.54 -2.60
C SER A 104 23.26 1.80 -3.45
N ALA A 105 22.32 2.73 -3.32
CA ALA A 105 22.39 4.04 -3.98
C ALA A 105 22.35 5.13 -2.90
N PRO A 106 23.44 5.28 -2.13
CA PRO A 106 23.55 6.29 -1.08
C PRO A 106 23.48 7.69 -1.69
N ILE A 107 22.92 8.64 -0.93
CA ILE A 107 22.95 10.04 -1.31
C ILE A 107 24.33 10.61 -0.97
N ILE A 108 25.25 10.54 -1.94
CA ILE A 108 26.62 11.05 -1.77
C ILE A 108 26.62 12.58 -1.87
N GLY A 109 27.28 13.23 -0.91
CA GLY A 109 27.57 14.67 -0.97
C GLY A 109 26.38 15.62 -0.72
N ARG A 110 25.16 15.12 -0.49
CA ARG A 110 23.96 15.95 -0.26
C ARG A 110 23.40 15.90 1.16
N GLY A 111 24.27 15.68 2.15
CA GLY A 111 23.87 15.61 3.55
C GLY A 111 23.22 16.91 4.06
N ALA A 112 23.73 18.06 3.63
CA ALA A 112 23.21 19.37 4.03
C ALA A 112 21.79 19.61 3.46
N GLU A 113 21.54 19.26 2.20
CA GLU A 113 20.21 19.34 1.61
C GLU A 113 19.24 18.36 2.23
N LEU A 114 19.66 17.11 2.47
CA LEU A 114 18.82 16.11 3.12
C LEU A 114 18.40 16.58 4.53
N ASN A 115 19.34 17.09 5.33
CA ASN A 115 19.04 17.61 6.65
C ASN A 115 18.07 18.80 6.61
N ARG A 116 18.23 19.72 5.64
CA ARG A 116 17.27 20.82 5.44
C ARG A 116 15.86 20.30 5.09
N MET A 117 15.78 19.26 4.27
CA MET A 117 14.52 18.64 3.87
C MET A 117 13.83 17.95 5.06
N LEU A 118 14.59 17.17 5.85
CA LEU A 118 14.08 16.47 7.03
C LEU A 118 13.61 17.45 8.11
N ALA A 119 14.40 18.47 8.44
CA ALA A 119 14.00 19.49 9.41
C ALA A 119 12.71 20.22 8.98
N SER A 120 12.54 20.47 7.68
CA SER A 120 11.31 21.10 7.16
C SER A 120 10.11 20.16 7.22
N LEU A 121 10.33 18.85 7.03
CA LEU A 121 9.28 17.83 7.19
C LEU A 121 8.82 17.76 8.65
N ASP A 122 9.73 17.79 9.61
CA ASP A 122 9.39 17.79 11.04
C ASP A 122 8.55 19.02 11.42
N GLN A 123 8.91 20.21 10.92
CA GLN A 123 8.11 21.43 11.12
C GLN A 123 6.71 21.30 10.49
N ALA A 124 6.60 20.71 9.30
CA ALA A 124 5.33 20.48 8.64
C ALA A 124 4.44 19.49 9.40
N CYS A 125 5.02 18.39 9.90
CA CYS A 125 4.33 17.44 10.79
C CYS A 125 3.89 18.10 12.11
N GLY A 126 4.62 19.10 12.59
CA GLY A 126 4.25 19.96 13.72
C GLY A 126 3.20 21.02 13.41
N GLY A 127 2.71 21.10 12.18
CA GLY A 127 1.63 22.02 11.76
C GLY A 127 2.10 23.30 11.07
N SER A 128 3.41 23.47 10.82
CA SER A 128 3.97 24.64 10.15
C SER A 128 4.56 24.26 8.79
N ALA A 129 3.84 24.58 7.71
CA ALA A 129 4.28 24.33 6.34
C ALA A 129 5.12 25.50 5.79
N GLN A 130 6.18 25.18 5.06
CA GLN A 130 7.04 26.16 4.40
C GLN A 130 7.49 25.68 3.01
N LEU A 131 7.83 26.62 2.13
CA LEU A 131 8.40 26.30 0.82
C LEU A 131 9.92 26.20 0.94
N VAL A 132 10.46 25.04 0.57
CA VAL A 132 11.89 24.73 0.71
C VAL A 132 12.51 24.61 -0.67
N ARG A 133 13.60 25.34 -0.89
CA ARG A 133 14.44 25.19 -2.09
C ARG A 133 15.78 24.56 -1.68
N LEU A 134 16.12 23.47 -2.35
CA LEU A 134 17.34 22.69 -2.08
C LEU A 134 18.50 23.16 -2.93
#